data_AF-A0A2G8K1M9-F1
#
_entry.id   AF-A0A2G8K1M9-F1
#
_cell.length_a   1.000
_cell.length_b   1.000
_cell.length_c   1.000
_cell.angle_alpha   90.00
_cell.angle_beta   90.00
_cell.angle_gamma   90.00
#
_symmetry.space_group_name_H-M   'P 1'
#
loop_
_entity.id
_entity.type
_entity.pdbx_description
1 polymer ?
#
loop_
_entity_poly.entity_id
_entity_poly.type
_entity_poly.pdbx_seq_one_letter_code
_entity_poly.pdbx_strand_id
1 'polypeptide(L)' 'ASFATRAKSDHAIRFHAKGRNSVLDLVYCHYFVCLKEGPPPEEQKFTGYDQADDYVKLLRERKILGSL' A
#
# COMPACT_ATOMS: atom_id res chain seq x y z
N ALA A 1 -3.05 -1.21 11.37
CA ALA A 1 -3.82 -1.04 10.12
C ALA A 1 -4.42 -2.37 9.74
N SER A 2 -5.69 -2.40 9.31
CA SER A 2 -6.27 -3.57 8.64
C SER A 2 -5.78 -3.62 7.20
N PHE A 3 -5.73 -4.82 6.62
CA PHE A 3 -5.31 -5.01 5.24
C PHE A 3 -5.99 -6.23 4.61
N ALA A 4 -6.05 -6.25 3.29
CA ALA A 4 -6.57 -7.35 2.51
C ALA A 4 -5.43 -8.02 1.72
N THR A 5 -5.47 -9.35 1.59
CA THR A 5 -4.52 -10.10 0.76
C THR A 5 -5.25 -11.04 -0.20
N ARG A 6 -4.57 -11.39 -1.30
CA ARG A 6 -5.05 -12.40 -2.24
C ARG A 6 -5.02 -13.78 -1.56
N ALA A 7 -6.12 -14.50 -1.63
CA ALA A 7 -6.21 -15.88 -1.20
C ALA A 7 -5.95 -16.83 -2.38
N LYS A 8 -5.77 -18.13 -2.07
CA LYS A 8 -5.67 -19.17 -3.09
C LYS A 8 -6.88 -19.08 -4.02
N SER A 9 -6.62 -18.92 -5.31
CA SER A 9 -7.63 -18.82 -6.36
C SER A 9 -7.77 -20.15 -7.06
N ASP A 10 -8.99 -20.50 -7.49
CA ASP A 10 -9.22 -21.64 -8.37
C ASP A 10 -9.35 -21.16 -9.81
N HIS A 11 -9.28 -22.08 -10.76
CA HIS A 11 -9.48 -21.78 -12.18
C HIS A 11 -10.62 -22.58 -12.77
N ALA A 12 -11.40 -21.95 -13.63
CA ALA A 12 -12.45 -22.58 -14.42
C ALA A 12 -12.21 -22.32 -15.92
N ILE A 13 -12.88 -23.08 -16.78
CA ILE A 13 -12.85 -22.85 -18.24
C ILE A 13 -14.12 -22.12 -18.64
N ARG A 14 -14.00 -20.95 -19.28
CA ARG A 14 -15.11 -20.25 -19.91
C ARG A 14 -15.11 -20.55 -21.41
N PHE A 15 -16.18 -21.19 -21.88
CA PHE A 15 -16.38 -21.50 -23.31
C PHE A 15 -16.95 -20.30 -24.06
N HIS A 16 -16.49 -20.13 -25.30
CA HIS A 16 -16.89 -19.08 -26.22
C HIS A 16 -17.30 -19.67 -27.56
N ALA A 17 -17.95 -18.86 -28.40
CA ALA A 17 -18.30 -19.26 -29.76
C ALA A 17 -17.06 -19.64 -30.59
N LYS A 18 -17.28 -20.40 -31.67
CA LYS A 18 -16.22 -20.89 -32.58
C LYS A 18 -15.18 -21.81 -31.90
N GLY A 19 -15.61 -22.57 -30.88
CA GLY A 19 -14.76 -23.56 -30.20
C GLY A 19 -13.61 -22.95 -29.38
N ARG A 20 -13.72 -21.68 -28.99
CA ARG A 20 -12.69 -20.99 -28.19
C ARG A 20 -12.98 -21.13 -26.71
N ASN A 21 -11.94 -21.10 -25.89
CA ASN A 21 -12.06 -21.08 -24.44
C ASN A 21 -11.06 -20.10 -23.82
N SER A 22 -11.35 -19.66 -22.60
CA SER A 22 -10.45 -18.85 -21.77
C SER A 22 -10.41 -19.41 -20.35
N VAL A 23 -9.25 -19.35 -19.70
CA VAL A 23 -9.13 -19.65 -18.27
C VAL A 23 -9.73 -18.49 -17.48
N LEU A 24 -10.65 -18.81 -16.57
CA LEU A 24 -11.30 -17.88 -15.66
C LEU A 24 -10.71 -18.08 -14.27
N ASP A 25 -10.28 -16.99 -13.63
CA ASP A 25 -9.79 -17.02 -12.26
C ASP A 25 -10.95 -16.78 -11.29
N LEU A 26 -11.19 -17.75 -10.42
CA LEU A 26 -12.08 -17.63 -9.27
C LEU A 26 -11.26 -17.05 -8.11
N VAL A 27 -11.23 -15.73 -8.05
CA VAL A 27 -10.38 -15.00 -7.11
C VAL A 27 -11.04 -14.89 -5.74
N TYR A 28 -10.31 -15.28 -4.71
CA TYR A 28 -10.69 -15.13 -3.30
C TYR A 28 -9.74 -14.14 -2.60
N CYS A 29 -10.18 -13.54 -1.50
CA CYS A 29 -9.36 -12.66 -0.67
C CYS A 29 -9.58 -12.92 0.82
N HIS A 30 -8.58 -12.56 1.62
CA HIS A 30 -8.66 -12.55 3.07
C HIS A 30 -8.58 -11.12 3.58
N TYR A 31 -9.37 -10.82 4.61
CA TYR A 31 -9.36 -9.52 5.27
C TYR A 31 -8.88 -9.69 6.71
N PHE A 32 -7.79 -9.01 7.06
CA PHE A 32 -7.18 -9.08 8.38
C PHE A 32 -7.41 -7.78 9.13
N VAL A 33 -7.88 -7.91 10.37
CA VAL A 33 -8.13 -6.80 11.27
C VAL A 33 -7.15 -6.86 12.44
N CYS A 34 -6.56 -5.72 12.77
CA CYS A 34 -5.74 -5.56 13.96
C CYS A 34 -6.45 -4.55 14.87
N LEU A 35 -7.01 -5.05 15.96
CA LEU A 35 -7.66 -4.24 16.99
C LEU A 35 -6.64 -3.88 18.06
N LYS A 36 -6.74 -2.66 18.58
CA LYS A 36 -5.97 -2.17 19.71
C LYS A 36 -6.95 -1.59 20.72
N GLU A 37 -6.72 -1.86 21.99
CA GLU A 37 -7.54 -1.31 23.07
C GLU A 37 -7.30 0.19 23.22
N GLY A 38 -8.34 0.92 23.61
CA GLY A 38 -8.32 2.37 23.80
C GLY A 38 -8.98 3.17 22.66
N PRO A 39 -9.07 4.51 22.83
CA PRO A 39 -9.60 5.39 21.80
C PRO A 39 -8.67 5.42 20.57
N PRO A 40 -9.19 5.74 19.37
CA PRO A 40 -8.37 5.86 18.18
C PRO A 40 -7.31 6.96 18.35
N PRO A 41 -6.10 6.78 17.79
CA PRO A 41 -5.06 7.80 17.84
C PRO A 41 -5.50 9.06 17.07
N GLU A 42 -5.04 10.22 17.53
CA GLU A 42 -5.27 11.49 16.83
C GLU A 42 -4.46 11.57 15.53
N GLU A 43 -5.06 12.11 14.49
CA GLU A 43 -4.37 12.36 13.22
C GLU A 43 -3.36 13.50 13.40
N GLN A 44 -2.08 13.20 13.18
CA GLN A 44 -1.03 14.22 13.17
C GLN A 44 -1.22 15.12 11.94
N LYS A 45 -1.46 16.41 12.18
CA LYS A 45 -1.57 17.40 11.11
C LYS A 45 -0.18 17.89 10.74
N PHE A 46 0.31 17.45 9.59
CA PHE A 46 1.52 18.02 9.01
C PHE A 46 1.19 19.39 8.43
N THR A 47 1.84 20.42 8.95
CA THR A 47 1.62 21.81 8.52
C THR A 47 2.67 22.26 7.51
N GLY A 48 2.42 23.38 6.83
CA GLY A 48 3.41 23.98 5.94
C GLY A 48 4.68 24.45 6.65
N TYR A 49 4.61 24.73 7.96
CA TYR A 49 5.79 25.06 8.77
C TYR A 49 6.68 23.84 8.97
N ASP A 50 6.09 22.68 9.29
CA ASP A 50 6.83 21.42 9.44
C ASP A 50 7.56 21.07 8.13
N GLN A 51 6.89 21.28 6.99
CA GLN A 51 7.48 21.08 5.67
C GLN A 51 8.67 22.02 5.41
N ALA A 52 8.55 23.29 5.81
CA ALA A 52 9.60 24.28 5.63
C ALA A 52 10.81 23.97 6.53
N ASP A 53 10.58 23.55 7.77
CA ASP A 53 11.62 23.18 8.71
C ASP A 53 12.39 21.94 8.23
N ASP A 54 11.68 20.91 7.75
CA ASP A 54 12.29 19.72 7.14
C ASP A 54 13.13 20.08 5.91
N TYR A 55 12.64 20.98 5.07
CA TYR A 55 13.37 21.46 3.89
C TYR A 55 14.67 22.18 4.28
N VAL A 56 14.60 23.10 5.25
CA VAL A 56 15.78 23.82 5.75
C VAL A 56 16.78 22.86 6.38
N LYS A 57 16.31 21.85 7.10
CA LYS A 57 17.17 20.82 7.70
C LYS A 57 17.93 20.03 6.62
N LEU A 58 17.24 19.58 5.56
CA LEU A 58 17.88 18.91 4.42
C LEU A 58 18.95 19.78 3.74
N LEU A 59 18.68 21.08 3.59
CA LEU A 59 19.65 22.03 3.03
C LEU A 59 20.90 22.20 3.91
N ARG A 60 20.74 22.13 5.24
CA ARG A 60 21.85 22.23 6.20
C ARG A 60 22.67 20.96 6.29
N GLU A 61 22.04 19.80 6.18
CA GLU A 61 22.69 18.49 6.30
C GLU A 61 23.39 18.03 5.00
N ARG A 62 23.22 18.76 3.89
CA ARG A 62 23.83 18.39 2.62
C ARG A 62 25.36 18.37 2.72
N LYS A 63 25.97 17.28 2.26
CA LYS A 63 27.43 17.11 2.17
C LYS A 63 27.91 17.34 0.74
N ILE A 64 29.17 17.73 0.59
CA ILE A 64 29.80 17.81 -0.72
C ILE A 64 30.07 16.38 -1.19
N LEU A 65 29.41 15.97 -2.27
CA LEU A 65 29.60 14.65 -2.87
C LEU A 65 30.97 14.60 -3.55
N GLY A 66 31.78 13.57 -3.24
CA GLY A 66 33.10 13.36 -3.85
C GLY A 66 34.24 14.18 -3.25
N SER A 67 34.08 14.70 -2.02
CA SER A 67 35.14 15.38 -1.25
C SER A 67 35.34 14.66 0.09
N LEU A 68 36.58 14.63 0.60
CA LEU A 68 36.97 13.94 1.84
C LEU A 68 36.38 14.60 3.09
#